data_AF-A0A6A9SVW7-F1
#
_entry.id   AF-A0A6A9SVW7-F1
#
_cell.length_a   1.000
_cell.length_b   1.000
_cell.length_c   1.000
_cell.angle_alpha   90.00
_cell.angle_beta   90.00
_cell.angle_gamma   90.00
#
_symmetry.space_group_name_H-M   'P 1'
#
loop_
_entity.id
_entity.type
_entity.pdbx_description
1 polymer ?
#
loop_
_entity_poly.entity_id
_entity_poly.type
_entity_poly.pdbx_seq_one_letter_code
_entity_poly.pdbx_strand_id
1 'polypeptide(L)'
;GGRTVVGIDPGDRPGIAVLSGETVVAAFQMPADEAAAVVADEVADAPDPLVRIGDGARLQGTKIIEALDGVPVELVDETGTTPYLGTGARGMGDVLAAVNIARLDGERIESRDIEPTAGEIQLIKNRSRRRSDDGRTIDEELARRVAVGELTMEEALQRHRKR
;
A
#
# COMPACT_ATOMS: atom_id res chain seq x y z
N GLY A 1 3.15 -19.12 -21.82
CA GLY A 1 2.92 -17.87 -21.09
C GLY A 1 3.83 -17.89 -19.88
N GLY A 2 4.45 -16.76 -19.55
CA GLY A 2 5.21 -16.65 -18.30
C GLY A 2 4.26 -16.60 -17.09
N ARG A 3 4.83 -16.70 -15.89
CA ARG A 3 4.11 -16.49 -14.63
C ARG A 3 3.48 -15.09 -14.60
N THR A 4 2.27 -14.97 -14.05
CA THR A 4 1.65 -13.66 -13.78
C THR A 4 2.20 -13.12 -12.47
N VAL A 5 2.86 -11.96 -12.51
CA VAL A 5 3.40 -11.29 -11.33
C VAL A 5 2.81 -9.89 -11.24
N VAL A 6 2.22 -9.57 -10.10
CA VAL A 6 1.71 -8.23 -9.80
C VAL A 6 2.65 -7.55 -8.81
N GLY A 7 3.29 -6.45 -9.20
CA GLY A 7 4.04 -5.59 -8.28
C GLY A 7 3.17 -4.47 -7.74
N ILE A 8 3.30 -4.19 -6.45
CA ILE A 8 2.55 -3.16 -5.73
C ILE A 8 3.52 -2.26 -4.96
N ASP A 9 3.55 -0.98 -5.29
CA ASP A 9 4.16 0.06 -4.46
C ASP A 9 3.10 0.65 -3.53
N PRO A 10 3.10 0.36 -2.22
CA PRO A 10 2.03 0.78 -1.34
C PRO A 10 2.08 2.29 -1.04
N GLY A 11 0.92 2.87 -0.75
CA GLY A 11 0.83 4.30 -0.44
C GLY A 11 -0.62 4.77 -0.36
N ASP A 12 -0.83 6.09 -0.31
CA ASP A 12 -2.18 6.66 -0.36
C ASP A 12 -2.86 6.41 -1.73
N ARG A 13 -2.04 6.28 -2.79
CA ARG A 13 -2.47 5.86 -4.13
C ARG A 13 -1.47 4.82 -4.67
N PRO A 14 -1.63 3.53 -4.34
CA PRO A 14 -0.68 2.50 -4.73
C PRO A 14 -0.42 2.47 -6.23
N GLY A 15 0.85 2.27 -6.59
CA GLY A 15 1.25 1.90 -7.94
C GLY A 15 1.06 0.40 -8.13
N ILE A 16 0.49 -0.01 -9.26
CA ILE A 16 0.23 -1.42 -9.60
C ILE A 16 0.88 -1.69 -10.96
N ALA A 17 1.59 -2.82 -11.07
CA ALA A 17 2.13 -3.30 -12.33
C ALA A 17 1.86 -4.80 -12.50
N VAL A 18 1.28 -5.20 -13.63
CA VAL A 18 1.03 -6.60 -13.96
C VAL A 18 2.02 -7.03 -15.03
N LEU A 19 2.73 -8.12 -14.78
CA LEU A 19 3.71 -8.72 -15.67
C LEU A 19 3.28 -10.13 -16.05
N SER A 20 3.52 -10.51 -17.31
CA SER A 20 3.48 -11.89 -17.78
C SER A 20 4.88 -12.27 -18.25
N GLY A 21 5.62 -13.00 -17.42
CA GLY A 21 7.07 -13.16 -17.60
C GLY A 21 7.77 -11.79 -17.46
N GLU A 22 8.55 -11.40 -18.47
CA GLU A 22 9.30 -10.13 -18.46
C GLU A 22 8.50 -8.94 -19.04
N THR A 23 7.32 -9.19 -19.60
CA THR A 23 6.50 -8.18 -20.30
C THR A 23 5.54 -7.51 -19.34
N VAL A 24 5.56 -6.17 -19.28
CA VAL A 24 4.57 -5.37 -18.55
C VAL A 24 3.30 -5.30 -19.40
N VAL A 25 2.18 -5.84 -18.88
CA VAL A 25 0.88 -5.83 -19.57
C VAL A 25 -0.01 -4.67 -19.11
N ALA A 26 0.15 -4.24 -17.87
CA ALA A 26 -0.54 -3.09 -17.31
C ALA A 26 0.32 -2.41 -16.25
N ALA A 27 0.22 -1.09 -16.14
CA ALA A 27 0.84 -0.33 -15.06
C ALA A 27 0.03 0.95 -14.80
N PHE A 28 -0.44 1.16 -13.57
CA PHE A 28 -1.35 2.25 -13.23
C PHE A 28 -1.32 2.58 -11.72
N GLN A 29 -2.02 3.64 -11.32
CA GLN A 29 -2.24 3.96 -9.90
C GLN A 29 -3.71 3.99 -9.57
N MET A 30 -4.06 3.66 -8.33
CA MET A 30 -5.45 3.68 -7.88
C MET A 30 -5.58 4.06 -6.41
N PRO A 31 -6.80 4.33 -5.91
CA PRO A 31 -7.04 4.47 -4.47
C PRO A 31 -6.65 3.22 -3.68
N ALA A 32 -6.08 3.39 -2.49
CA ALA A 32 -5.56 2.28 -1.69
C ALA A 32 -6.64 1.28 -1.25
N ASP A 33 -7.88 1.73 -1.09
CA ASP A 33 -9.05 0.93 -0.72
C ASP A 33 -9.57 0.04 -1.85
N GLU A 34 -9.19 0.32 -3.10
CA GLU A 34 -9.56 -0.49 -4.27
C GLU A 34 -8.46 -1.51 -4.66
N ALA A 35 -7.22 -1.26 -4.22
CA ALA A 35 -6.04 -1.99 -4.72
C ALA A 35 -6.13 -3.51 -4.54
N ALA A 36 -6.50 -3.98 -3.35
CA ALA A 36 -6.56 -5.42 -3.07
C ALA A 36 -7.62 -6.14 -3.91
N ALA A 37 -8.81 -5.54 -4.06
CA ALA A 37 -9.89 -6.12 -4.87
C ALA A 37 -9.49 -6.25 -6.34
N VAL A 38 -8.92 -5.19 -6.91
CA VAL A 38 -8.47 -5.22 -8.32
C VAL A 38 -7.33 -6.21 -8.53
N VAL A 39 -6.36 -6.26 -7.62
CA VAL A 39 -5.28 -7.25 -7.72
C VAL A 39 -5.82 -8.68 -7.59
N ALA A 40 -6.75 -8.94 -6.68
CA ALA A 40 -7.39 -10.24 -6.53
C ALA A 40 -8.10 -10.69 -7.82
N ASP A 41 -8.84 -9.78 -8.45
CA ASP A 41 -9.52 -10.04 -9.72
C ASP A 41 -8.52 -10.34 -10.85
N GLU A 42 -7.41 -9.59 -10.95
CA GLU A 42 -6.37 -9.79 -11.96
C GLU A 42 -5.64 -11.14 -11.81
N VAL A 43 -5.54 -11.67 -10.58
CA VAL A 43 -4.83 -12.94 -10.32
C VAL A 43 -5.74 -14.16 -10.24
N ALA A 44 -7.07 -13.99 -10.18
CA ALA A 44 -8.02 -15.07 -9.94
C ALA A 44 -7.95 -16.22 -10.96
N ASP A 45 -7.77 -15.89 -12.25
CA ASP A 45 -7.70 -16.86 -13.35
C ASP A 45 -6.27 -17.25 -13.74
N ALA A 46 -5.26 -16.69 -13.06
CA ALA A 46 -3.87 -16.99 -13.36
C ALA A 46 -3.48 -18.37 -12.79
N PRO A 47 -2.78 -19.22 -13.56
CA PRO A 47 -2.45 -20.58 -13.10
C PRO A 47 -1.35 -20.63 -12.03
N ASP A 48 -0.52 -19.60 -11.93
CA ASP A 48 0.53 -19.45 -10.92
C ASP A 48 0.75 -17.95 -10.64
N PRO A 49 -0.16 -17.30 -9.91
CA PRO A 49 -0.01 -15.89 -9.60
C PRO A 49 1.03 -15.66 -8.51
N LEU A 50 1.66 -14.50 -8.56
CA LEU A 50 2.46 -13.96 -7.47
C LEU A 50 2.16 -12.48 -7.30
N VAL A 51 1.97 -12.05 -6.06
CA VAL A 51 1.94 -10.63 -5.74
C VAL A 51 3.23 -10.27 -5.00
N ARG A 52 3.88 -9.20 -5.43
CA ARG A 52 5.07 -8.62 -4.81
C ARG A 52 4.74 -7.24 -4.28
N ILE A 53 5.05 -6.99 -3.01
CA ILE A 53 4.66 -5.75 -2.32
C ILE A 53 5.90 -5.09 -1.76
N GLY A 54 6.08 -3.80 -2.07
CA GLY A 54 7.16 -2.98 -1.52
C GLY A 54 7.07 -2.80 -0.01
N ASP A 55 8.21 -2.71 0.67
CA ASP A 55 8.27 -2.64 2.12
C ASP A 55 8.17 -1.22 2.72
N GLY A 56 8.21 -0.18 1.86
CA GLY A 56 8.31 1.23 2.26
C GLY A 56 7.10 1.77 3.04
N ALA A 57 5.89 1.69 2.47
CA ALA A 57 4.67 2.17 3.14
C ALA A 57 4.03 1.05 3.98
N ARG A 58 4.66 0.76 5.12
CA ARG A 58 4.40 -0.41 5.98
C ARG A 58 2.91 -0.61 6.32
N LEU A 59 2.24 0.40 6.87
CA LEU A 59 0.83 0.30 7.28
C LEU A 59 -0.10 0.01 6.09
N GLN A 60 0.14 0.64 4.93
CA GLN A 60 -0.65 0.41 3.73
C GLN A 60 -0.36 -0.96 3.13
N GLY A 61 0.91 -1.37 3.11
CA GLY A 61 1.33 -2.69 2.66
C GLY A 61 0.66 -3.80 3.45
N THR A 62 0.65 -3.74 4.78
CA THR A 62 -0.04 -4.74 5.63
C THR A 62 -1.53 -4.83 5.31
N LYS A 63 -2.24 -3.72 5.13
CA LYS A 63 -3.66 -3.74 4.76
C LYS A 63 -3.92 -4.43 3.42
N ILE A 64 -3.03 -4.24 2.45
CA ILE A 64 -3.12 -4.92 1.14
C ILE A 64 -2.85 -6.42 1.30
N ILE A 65 -1.83 -6.80 2.09
CA ILE A 65 -1.48 -8.20 2.37
C ILE A 65 -2.67 -8.93 3.01
N GLU A 66 -3.28 -8.35 4.04
CA GLU A 66 -4.42 -8.94 4.76
C GLU A 66 -5.66 -9.11 3.87
N ALA A 67 -5.83 -8.25 2.86
CA ALA A 67 -6.95 -8.31 1.94
C ALA A 67 -6.74 -9.28 0.76
N LEU A 68 -5.51 -9.73 0.52
CA LEU A 68 -5.15 -10.69 -0.54
C LEU A 68 -5.07 -12.13 -0.02
N ASP A 69 -6.05 -12.54 0.78
CA ASP A 69 -6.10 -13.89 1.35
C ASP A 69 -6.11 -14.97 0.26
N GLY A 70 -5.29 -16.01 0.45
CA GLY A 70 -5.14 -17.13 -0.49
C GLY A 70 -4.27 -16.84 -1.73
N VAL A 71 -3.72 -15.64 -1.89
CA VAL A 71 -2.79 -15.30 -2.98
C VAL A 71 -1.34 -15.38 -2.47
N PRO A 72 -0.40 -16.01 -3.18
CA PRO A 72 1.01 -15.99 -2.79
C PRO A 72 1.57 -14.56 -2.80
N VAL A 73 2.09 -14.11 -1.66
CA VAL A 73 2.69 -12.77 -1.51
C VAL A 73 4.18 -12.86 -1.16
N GLU A 74 4.97 -11.99 -1.80
CA GLU A 74 6.37 -11.72 -1.50
C GLU A 74 6.53 -10.24 -1.05
N LEU A 75 7.22 -10.01 0.07
CA LEU A 75 7.64 -8.68 0.50
C LEU A 75 9.00 -8.35 -0.12
N VAL A 76 9.09 -7.22 -0.80
CA VAL A 76 10.30 -6.78 -1.51
C VAL A 76 10.93 -5.62 -0.73
N ASP A 77 12.22 -5.75 -0.40
CA ASP A 77 13.00 -4.66 0.18
C ASP A 77 13.37 -3.64 -0.91
N GLU A 78 12.82 -2.43 -0.79
CA GLU A 78 13.07 -1.35 -1.75
C GLU A 78 14.15 -0.38 -1.26
N THR A 79 14.77 -0.66 -0.11
CA THR A 79 15.78 0.20 0.51
C THR A 79 16.94 0.43 -0.46
N GLY A 80 17.14 1.70 -0.83
CA GLY A 80 18.23 2.11 -1.72
C GLY A 80 17.93 2.01 -3.22
N THR A 81 16.69 1.68 -3.61
CA THR A 81 16.35 1.47 -5.04
C THR A 81 15.57 2.60 -5.71
N THR A 82 15.10 3.62 -4.99
CA THR A 82 14.40 4.76 -5.61
C THR A 82 15.34 5.60 -6.51
N PRO A 83 15.15 5.62 -7.84
CA PRO A 83 15.82 6.57 -8.70
C PRO A 83 15.28 7.96 -8.39
N TYR A 84 16.16 8.94 -8.21
CA TYR A 84 15.79 10.34 -8.05
C TYR A 84 15.16 10.86 -9.36
N LEU A 85 13.85 10.69 -9.52
CA LEU A 85 13.09 11.34 -10.59
C LEU A 85 12.68 12.71 -10.05
N GLY A 86 13.20 13.77 -10.66
CA GLY A 86 13.03 15.15 -10.21
C GLY A 86 11.58 15.59 -10.01
N THR A 87 11.38 16.82 -9.55
CA THR A 87 10.13 17.44 -9.07
C THR A 87 8.91 17.42 -10.03
N GLY A 88 9.03 16.85 -11.24
CA GLY A 88 7.97 16.73 -12.25
C GLY A 88 7.27 15.37 -12.37
N ALA A 89 7.69 14.32 -11.64
CA ALA A 89 7.20 12.94 -11.83
C ALA A 89 6.17 12.46 -10.78
N ARG A 90 5.42 13.37 -10.14
CA ARG A 90 4.39 13.02 -9.15
C ARG A 90 3.34 12.08 -9.79
N GLY A 91 3.33 10.82 -9.37
CA GLY A 91 2.42 9.77 -9.87
C GLY A 91 3.03 8.79 -10.89
N MET A 92 4.15 9.13 -11.54
CA MET A 92 4.89 8.15 -12.36
C MET A 92 5.90 7.35 -11.51
N GLY A 93 6.38 7.95 -10.42
CA GLY A 93 7.29 7.30 -9.47
C GLY A 93 6.75 5.97 -8.96
N ASP A 94 5.55 5.98 -8.38
CA ASP A 94 4.98 4.79 -7.75
C ASP A 94 4.63 3.70 -8.78
N VAL A 95 4.26 4.08 -10.02
CA VAL A 95 4.05 3.11 -11.11
C VAL A 95 5.35 2.45 -11.53
N LEU A 96 6.43 3.22 -11.67
CA LEU A 96 7.76 2.68 -11.99
C LEU A 96 8.32 1.83 -10.85
N ALA A 97 8.06 2.22 -9.60
CA ALA A 97 8.38 1.43 -8.42
C ALA A 97 7.65 0.08 -8.48
N ALA A 98 6.35 0.06 -8.74
CA ALA A 98 5.57 -1.16 -8.91
C ALA A 98 6.14 -2.11 -9.99
N VAL A 99 6.60 -1.56 -11.12
CA VAL A 99 7.28 -2.37 -12.16
C VAL A 99 8.59 -2.95 -11.65
N ASN A 100 9.38 -2.20 -10.88
CA ASN A 100 10.62 -2.70 -10.29
C ASN A 100 10.35 -3.78 -9.24
N ILE A 101 9.39 -3.55 -8.35
CA ILE A 101 8.92 -4.52 -7.34
C ILE A 101 8.50 -5.82 -8.00
N ALA A 102 7.74 -5.75 -9.10
CA ALA A 102 7.33 -6.95 -9.84
C ALA A 102 8.52 -7.77 -10.38
N ARG A 103 9.68 -7.15 -10.59
CA ARG A 103 10.89 -7.78 -11.16
C ARG A 103 11.87 -8.28 -10.11
N LEU A 104 11.89 -7.68 -8.93
CA LEU A 104 12.77 -8.08 -7.83
C LEU A 104 12.22 -9.31 -7.13
N ASP A 105 13.10 -10.16 -6.62
CA ASP A 105 12.69 -11.25 -5.75
C ASP A 105 12.43 -10.73 -4.34
N GLY A 106 11.40 -11.26 -3.69
CA GLY A 106 11.05 -10.92 -2.31
C GLY A 106 11.02 -12.12 -1.36
N GLU A 107 10.74 -11.85 -0.10
CA GLU A 107 10.53 -12.87 0.93
C GLU A 107 9.06 -13.28 0.97
N ARG A 108 8.77 -14.58 0.88
CA ARG A 108 7.39 -15.08 1.01
C ARG A 108 6.86 -14.86 2.42
N ILE A 109 5.66 -14.31 2.51
CA ILE A 109 4.98 -14.05 3.78
C ILE A 109 3.53 -14.54 3.72
N GLU A 110 3.01 -14.97 4.88
CA GLU A 110 1.59 -15.32 5.05
C GLU A 110 0.80 -14.16 5.67
N SER A 111 1.46 -13.34 6.50
CA SER A 111 0.90 -12.16 7.15
C SER A 111 2.01 -11.18 7.53
N ARG A 112 1.64 -9.96 7.92
CA ARG A 112 2.58 -8.93 8.38
C ARG A 112 2.01 -8.15 9.57
N ASP A 113 2.24 -8.65 10.78
CA ASP A 113 1.95 -7.91 12.00
C ASP A 113 2.95 -6.76 12.21
N ILE A 114 2.44 -5.53 12.29
CA ILE A 114 3.27 -4.35 12.54
C ILE A 114 2.63 -3.42 13.57
N GLU A 115 3.41 -3.09 14.60
CA GLU A 115 3.07 -2.01 15.52
C GLU A 115 3.38 -0.65 14.87
N PRO A 116 2.41 0.28 14.79
CA PRO A 116 2.64 1.61 14.26
C PRO A 116 3.72 2.36 15.05
N THR A 117 4.68 2.92 14.34
CA THR A 117 5.72 3.75 14.93
C THR A 117 5.17 5.10 15.38
N ALA A 118 5.87 5.77 16.30
CA ALA A 118 5.52 7.13 16.71
C ALA A 118 5.48 8.12 15.52
N GLY A 119 6.34 7.93 14.53
CA GLY A 119 6.36 8.75 13.30
C GLY A 119 5.10 8.55 12.46
N GLU A 120 4.66 7.32 12.26
CA GLU A 120 3.43 6.99 11.52
C GLU A 120 2.18 7.51 12.24
N ILE A 121 2.13 7.36 13.56
CA ILE A 121 1.06 7.95 14.39
C ILE A 121 1.02 9.47 14.21
N GLN A 122 2.18 10.13 14.24
CA GLN A 122 2.25 11.58 14.05
C GLN A 122 1.80 12.00 12.64
N LEU A 123 2.12 11.22 11.61
CA LEU A 123 1.64 11.46 10.24
C LEU A 123 0.11 11.37 10.16
N ILE A 124 -0.49 10.36 10.81
CA ILE A 124 -1.95 10.20 10.89
C ILE A 124 -2.58 11.41 11.60
N LYS A 125 -2.03 11.84 12.73
CA LYS A 125 -2.48 13.04 13.45
C LYS A 125 -2.39 14.28 12.56
N ASN A 126 -1.28 14.51 11.87
CA ASN A 126 -1.11 15.61 10.94
C ASN A 126 -2.14 15.57 9.78
N ARG A 127 -2.48 14.37 9.29
CA ARG A 127 -3.52 14.18 8.28
C ARG A 127 -4.91 14.49 8.84
N SER A 128 -5.22 14.06 10.05
CA SER A 128 -6.49 14.36 10.73
C SER A 128 -6.71 15.88 10.85
N ARG A 129 -5.67 16.61 11.25
CA ARG A 129 -5.68 18.06 11.36
C ARG A 129 -6.03 18.76 10.05
N ARG A 130 -5.48 18.27 8.95
CA ARG A 130 -5.72 18.82 7.60
C ARG A 130 -7.12 18.52 7.07
N ARG A 131 -7.74 17.42 7.50
CA ARG A 131 -9.10 17.01 7.08
C ARG A 131 -10.20 17.54 7.99
N SER A 132 -9.90 17.92 9.23
CA SER A 132 -10.92 18.50 10.11
C SER A 132 -11.31 19.90 9.66
N ASP A 133 -12.61 20.16 9.56
CA ASP A 133 -13.16 21.47 9.20
C ASP A 133 -12.72 22.60 10.15
N ASP A 134 -12.38 22.28 11.40
CA ASP A 134 -11.96 23.21 12.45
C ASP A 134 -10.48 23.06 12.84
N GLY A 135 -9.70 22.28 12.09
CA GLY A 135 -8.27 22.06 12.35
C GLY A 135 -7.97 21.28 13.63
N ARG A 136 -8.93 20.55 14.19
CA ARG A 136 -8.70 19.61 15.31
C ARG A 136 -7.87 18.41 14.88
N THR A 137 -7.05 17.93 15.81
CA THR A 137 -6.18 16.77 15.63
C THR A 137 -6.66 15.65 16.54
N ILE A 138 -6.86 14.45 15.99
CA ILE A 138 -7.25 13.30 16.81
C ILE A 138 -6.16 12.96 17.84
N ASP A 139 -6.58 12.39 18.97
CA ASP A 139 -5.65 11.91 19.99
C ASP A 139 -4.87 10.66 19.52
N GLU A 140 -3.87 10.27 20.30
CA GLU A 140 -3.01 9.14 19.96
C GLU A 140 -3.76 7.81 19.94
N GLU A 141 -4.71 7.60 20.85
CA GLU A 141 -5.55 6.41 20.90
C GLU A 141 -6.30 6.23 19.57
N LEU A 142 -7.00 7.26 19.10
CA LEU A 142 -7.70 7.23 17.82
C LEU A 142 -6.74 7.10 16.64
N ALA A 143 -5.56 7.74 16.69
CA ALA A 143 -4.56 7.63 15.63
C ALA A 143 -4.01 6.20 15.50
N ARG A 144 -3.76 5.50 16.60
CA ARG A 144 -3.36 4.08 16.59
C ARG A 144 -4.42 3.21 15.95
N ARG A 145 -5.68 3.38 16.34
CA ARG A 145 -6.81 2.63 15.78
C ARG A 145 -6.97 2.85 14.27
N VAL A 146 -6.71 4.06 13.78
CA VAL A 146 -6.66 4.32 12.32
C VAL A 146 -5.48 3.62 11.66
N ALA A 147 -4.31 3.62 12.30
CA ALA A 147 -3.09 2.99 11.78
C ALA A 147 -3.32 1.49 11.53
N VAL A 148 -3.89 0.79 12.51
CA VAL A 148 -4.18 -0.66 12.44
C VAL A 148 -5.46 -0.99 11.67
N GLY A 149 -6.16 0.01 11.12
CA GLY A 149 -7.35 -0.21 10.30
C GLY A 149 -8.67 -0.44 11.06
N GLU A 150 -8.67 -0.38 12.39
CA GLU A 150 -9.91 -0.46 13.18
C GLU A 150 -10.88 0.71 12.93
N LEU A 151 -10.35 1.86 12.53
CA LEU A 151 -11.12 3.07 12.25
C LEU A 151 -10.67 3.69 10.93
N THR A 152 -11.63 4.21 10.16
CA THR A 152 -11.32 5.17 9.11
C THR A 152 -10.95 6.53 9.71
N MET A 153 -10.26 7.36 8.93
CA MET A 153 -9.94 8.74 9.34
C MET A 153 -11.20 9.55 9.66
N GLU A 154 -12.27 9.37 8.89
CA GLU A 154 -13.53 10.07 9.09
C GLU A 154 -14.22 9.64 10.38
N GLU A 155 -14.28 8.35 10.67
CA GLU A 155 -14.82 7.82 11.92
C GLU A 155 -14.03 8.29 13.16
N ALA A 156 -12.70 8.36 13.04
CA ALA A 156 -11.85 8.89 14.10
C ALA A 156 -12.14 10.38 14.36
N LEU A 157 -12.27 11.19 13.31
CA LEU A 157 -12.64 12.60 13.42
C LEU A 157 -14.03 12.78 14.04
N GLN A 158 -15.01 11.98 13.64
CA GLN A 158 -16.36 12.01 14.21
C GLN A 158 -16.37 11.64 15.71
N ARG A 159 -15.60 10.62 16.12
CA ARG A 159 -15.47 10.24 17.53
C ARG A 159 -14.78 11.33 18.34
N HIS A 160 -13.73 11.94 17.80
CA HIS A 160 -13.00 13.01 18.47
C HIS A 160 -13.86 14.27 18.65
N ARG A 161 -14.76 14.60 17.71
CA ARG A 161 -15.71 15.73 17.85
C ARG A 161 -16.72 15.57 18.99
N LYS A 162 -17.00 14.33 19.41
CA LYS A 162 -17.95 14.01 20.49
C LYS A 162 -17.31 14.02 21.88
N ARG A 163 -15.98 14.16 21.96
CA ARG A 163 -15.21 14.34 23.19
C ARG A 163 -15.09 15.83 23.51
#